data_AF-A0A3G8R0G1-F1
#
_entry.id   AF-A0A3G8R0G1-F1
#
_cell.length_a   1.000
_cell.length_b   1.000
_cell.length_c   1.000
_cell.angle_alpha   90.00
_cell.angle_beta   90.00
_cell.angle_gamma   90.00
#
_symmetry.space_group_name_H-M   'P 1'
#
loop_
_entity.id
_entity.type
_entity.pdbx_description
1 polymer ?
#
loop_
_entity_poly.entity_id
_entity_poly.type
_entity_poly.pdbx_seq_one_letter_code
_entity_poly.pdbx_strand_id
1 'polypeptide(L)'
;MPAADHAHVPALIAEEFTLRFAGLADVDAEAVPGNDERSPDAWCGDDGVTSLEQAIEVLPRASSGELWATNEFVETDGAVDITAIESVHGLDTDALEQTAGRSLDELAAQTDAEPIVPIEDHQDIIDRRRKALCALGYDVRFRWQIASDRYSIINPQEAYQPITTALQRRGETGAFGWLSYRDWGGLLKLFIVCPGLKQIVSPPEEAVDIDDENDIDALGGSRVREAEAPDSDSDGDLVVYGGFETGYDFRGTQTLWAKPILYFPDSETIVPDTGQRYTRRHYGQATNADHERANDRVPISEWWASIYDDVETRMVDVDETLRRARAITYDFEVLPFSAADCYRYWGIADTYAAVAADRATSLANPTSRPTVFNLQLSLLIALLEEYTGSWASNTYQEYLEVAGELLRTPAMMIQLAMQEHDRQVEDAAERILAEGQQTLSDALEDIVEIPGIDVDTEAALSDREAQRLHDQVQQQLDDI
;
A
#
# COMPACT_ATOMS: atom_id res chain seq x y z
N MET A 1 -31.75 -3.32 39.14
CA MET A 1 -30.63 -2.45 38.72
C MET A 1 -31.12 -1.59 37.57
N PRO A 2 -30.78 -0.29 37.52
CA PRO A 2 -31.21 0.54 36.41
C PRO A 2 -30.48 0.09 35.14
N ALA A 3 -31.24 -0.15 34.07
CA ALA A 3 -30.70 -0.34 32.73
C ALA A 3 -29.98 0.96 32.35
N ALA A 4 -28.66 0.93 32.36
CA ALA A 4 -27.87 2.05 31.92
C ALA A 4 -28.07 2.18 30.40
N ASP A 5 -28.50 3.36 29.96
CA ASP A 5 -28.56 3.79 28.56
C ASP A 5 -27.14 3.69 27.97
N HIS A 6 -26.77 2.53 27.43
CA HIS A 6 -25.51 2.35 26.72
C HIS A 6 -25.77 2.79 25.28
N ALA A 7 -25.28 3.99 24.94
CA ALA A 7 -25.25 4.47 23.57
C ALA A 7 -24.66 3.40 22.65
N HIS A 8 -25.22 3.24 21.45
CA HIS A 8 -24.80 2.25 20.47
C HIS A 8 -23.29 2.40 20.19
N VAL A 9 -22.53 1.33 20.44
CA VAL A 9 -21.06 1.24 20.53
C VAL A 9 -20.22 1.64 19.29
N PRO A 10 -20.70 1.61 18.03
CA PRO A 10 -19.87 1.96 16.86
C PRO A 10 -19.26 3.38 16.91
N ALA A 11 -19.80 4.29 17.73
CA ALA A 11 -19.35 5.67 17.82
C ALA A 11 -18.13 5.90 18.76
N LEU A 12 -17.72 4.92 19.57
CA LEU A 12 -16.66 5.12 20.59
C LEU A 12 -15.25 4.66 20.15
N ILE A 13 -15.14 3.87 19.10
CA ILE A 13 -13.86 3.51 18.47
C ILE A 13 -14.02 3.78 16.98
N ALA A 14 -13.22 4.70 16.46
CA ALA A 14 -13.15 4.94 15.03
C ALA A 14 -12.85 3.64 14.30
N GLU A 15 -13.65 3.32 13.28
CA GLU A 15 -13.45 2.13 12.46
C GLU A 15 -12.13 2.21 11.68
N GLU A 16 -11.69 3.42 11.36
CA GLU A 16 -10.46 3.76 10.67
C GLU A 16 -9.63 4.76 11.49
N PHE A 17 -8.31 4.59 11.47
CA PHE A 17 -7.39 5.48 12.16
C PHE A 17 -6.03 5.48 11.46
N THR A 18 -5.37 6.64 11.43
CA THR A 18 -4.03 6.83 10.87
C THR A 18 -3.11 7.37 11.95
N LEU A 19 -1.97 6.71 12.14
CA LEU A 19 -0.87 7.11 13.03
C LEU A 19 0.32 7.51 12.18
N ARG A 20 0.82 8.73 12.35
CA ARG A 20 2.12 9.14 11.81
C ARG A 20 3.22 8.70 12.78
N PHE A 21 4.38 8.35 12.26
CA PHE A 21 5.54 7.98 13.07
C PHE A 21 6.82 8.59 12.51
N ALA A 22 7.80 8.79 13.39
CA ALA A 22 9.16 9.15 13.02
C ALA A 22 10.17 8.49 13.97
N GLY A 23 11.28 8.03 13.39
CA GLY A 23 12.26 7.23 14.09
C GLY A 23 11.80 5.79 14.32
N LEU A 24 12.76 4.90 14.57
CA LEU A 24 12.47 3.49 14.82
C LEU A 24 12.06 3.21 16.26
N ALA A 25 12.80 3.76 17.22
CA ALA A 25 12.55 3.63 18.66
C ALA A 25 12.47 5.01 19.34
N ASP A 26 12.00 5.05 20.59
CA ASP A 26 11.73 6.28 21.36
C ASP A 26 12.96 7.21 21.51
N VAL A 27 14.17 6.65 21.44
CA VAL A 27 15.43 7.41 21.53
C VAL A 27 15.84 8.01 20.18
N ASP A 28 15.33 7.45 19.08
CA ASP A 28 15.63 7.88 17.72
C ASP A 28 14.66 8.97 17.23
N ALA A 29 13.48 9.08 17.87
CA ALA A 29 12.48 10.10 17.58
C ALA A 29 12.99 11.54 17.82
N GLU A 30 13.98 11.73 18.70
CA GLU A 30 14.64 13.03 18.94
C GLU A 30 15.77 13.34 17.91
N ALA A 31 16.17 12.39 17.06
CA ALA A 31 17.43 12.42 16.30
C ALA A 31 17.28 12.36 14.77
N VAL A 32 16.25 13.01 14.21
CA VAL A 32 15.99 13.09 12.75
C VAL A 32 16.44 14.49 12.23
N PRO A 33 16.96 14.67 10.99
CA PRO A 33 17.99 15.66 10.68
C PRO A 33 17.53 17.12 10.74
N GLY A 34 18.53 18.01 10.86
CA GLY A 34 18.40 19.38 11.30
C GLY A 34 17.70 20.34 10.32
N ASN A 35 16.88 21.20 10.91
CA ASN A 35 16.41 22.56 10.61
C ASN A 35 16.23 23.10 9.17
N ASP A 36 16.83 22.57 8.12
CA ASP A 36 16.73 23.14 6.76
C ASP A 36 16.04 22.21 5.72
N GLU A 37 15.75 20.96 6.07
CA GLU A 37 14.80 20.09 5.36
C GLU A 37 13.66 19.78 6.35
N ARG A 38 12.40 20.08 6.01
CA ARG A 38 11.25 20.03 6.94
C ARG A 38 11.32 18.82 7.88
N SER A 39 11.51 19.06 9.19
CA SER A 39 11.69 17.99 10.18
C SER A 39 10.42 17.13 10.26
N PRO A 40 10.52 15.86 10.72
CA PRO A 40 9.36 15.03 10.98
C PRO A 40 8.34 15.62 11.96
N ASP A 41 8.71 16.66 12.73
CA ASP A 41 7.79 17.41 13.59
C ASP A 41 6.77 18.21 12.77
N ALA A 42 7.17 18.72 11.59
CA ALA A 42 6.23 19.33 10.64
C ALA A 42 5.27 18.29 10.04
N TRP A 43 5.74 17.04 9.90
CA TRP A 43 4.96 15.92 9.36
C TRP A 43 3.99 15.32 10.38
N CYS A 44 4.38 15.13 11.65
CA CYS A 44 3.52 14.56 12.69
C CYS A 44 2.54 15.57 13.29
N GLY A 45 2.77 16.87 13.11
CA GLY A 45 1.97 17.94 13.69
C GLY A 45 2.22 18.11 15.19
N ASP A 46 1.29 18.78 15.88
CA ASP A 46 1.34 19.02 17.34
C ASP A 46 1.09 17.74 18.19
N ASP A 47 0.69 16.64 17.55
CA ASP A 47 0.55 15.34 18.19
C ASP A 47 1.94 14.71 18.34
N GLY A 48 2.42 14.54 19.58
CA GLY A 48 3.78 14.12 19.89
C GLY A 48 4.31 12.96 19.04
N VAL A 49 5.60 13.04 18.69
CA VAL A 49 6.27 12.09 17.81
C VAL A 49 6.17 10.66 18.36
N THR A 50 5.48 9.80 17.61
CA THR A 50 5.35 8.37 17.90
C THR A 50 6.44 7.61 17.13
N SER A 51 7.16 6.69 17.77
CA SER A 51 8.14 5.85 17.07
C SER A 51 7.46 4.72 16.27
N LEU A 52 8.15 4.15 15.28
CA LEU A 52 7.61 3.00 14.52
C LEU A 52 7.25 1.82 15.45
N GLU A 53 8.08 1.55 16.47
CA GLU A 53 7.79 0.53 17.48
C GLU A 53 6.47 0.79 18.19
N GLN A 54 6.26 2.02 18.67
CA GLN A 54 5.01 2.41 19.34
C GLN A 54 3.81 2.35 18.39
N ALA A 55 3.96 2.78 17.13
CA ALA A 55 2.90 2.69 16.13
C ALA A 55 2.47 1.24 15.88
N ILE A 56 3.43 0.30 15.81
CA ILE A 56 3.16 -1.14 15.68
C ILE A 56 2.48 -1.69 16.95
N GLU A 57 2.83 -1.22 18.14
CA GLU A 57 2.21 -1.69 19.39
C GLU A 57 0.70 -1.39 19.50
N VAL A 58 0.21 -0.38 18.77
CA VAL A 58 -1.23 -0.05 18.70
C VAL A 58 -2.03 -1.10 17.93
N LEU A 59 -1.39 -1.87 17.03
CA LEU A 59 -2.05 -2.89 16.24
C LEU A 59 -2.71 -3.96 17.12
N PRO A 60 -3.81 -4.60 16.66
CA PRO A 60 -4.42 -5.69 17.41
C PRO A 60 -3.43 -6.84 17.62
N ARG A 61 -3.63 -7.61 18.70
CA ARG A 61 -2.86 -8.84 18.93
C ARG A 61 -3.75 -10.04 18.65
N ALA A 62 -3.23 -10.97 17.85
CA ALA A 62 -3.78 -12.32 17.83
C ALA A 62 -3.51 -12.97 19.20
N SER A 63 -4.54 -13.59 19.78
CA SER A 63 -4.44 -14.33 21.02
C SER A 63 -5.39 -15.51 20.98
N SER A 64 -4.99 -16.66 21.50
CA SER A 64 -5.93 -17.76 21.72
C SER A 64 -6.91 -17.38 22.85
N GLY A 65 -8.20 -17.53 22.56
CA GLY A 65 -9.28 -17.43 23.54
C GLY A 65 -9.77 -18.81 23.97
N GLU A 66 -10.77 -18.84 24.85
CA GLU A 66 -11.61 -20.01 25.04
C GLU A 66 -12.90 -19.76 24.24
N LEU A 67 -13.04 -20.45 23.11
CA LEU A 67 -14.27 -20.46 22.33
C LEU A 67 -15.08 -21.68 22.76
N TRP A 68 -16.36 -21.44 23.01
CA TRP A 68 -17.30 -22.46 23.43
C TRP A 68 -18.41 -22.57 22.39
N ALA A 69 -18.68 -23.78 21.93
CA ALA A 69 -19.84 -24.07 21.10
C ALA A 69 -20.94 -24.70 21.95
N THR A 70 -22.18 -24.31 21.67
CA THR A 70 -23.35 -25.05 22.14
C THR A 70 -23.46 -26.32 21.31
N ASN A 71 -23.36 -27.48 21.96
CA ASN A 71 -23.59 -28.76 21.31
C ASN A 71 -25.09 -29.01 21.22
N GLU A 72 -25.68 -28.77 20.05
CA GLU A 72 -27.12 -28.92 19.82
C GLU A 72 -27.65 -30.36 19.95
N PHE A 73 -26.75 -31.35 19.98
CA PHE A 73 -27.07 -32.77 20.14
C PHE A 73 -27.00 -33.23 21.60
N VAL A 74 -26.73 -32.33 22.55
CA VAL A 74 -26.64 -32.63 23.97
C VAL A 74 -27.56 -31.70 24.74
N GLU A 75 -28.51 -32.29 25.44
CA GLU A 75 -29.46 -31.57 26.28
C GLU A 75 -28.77 -30.98 27.52
N THR A 76 -29.43 -30.02 28.17
CA THR A 76 -28.87 -29.34 29.37
C THR A 76 -28.59 -30.27 30.56
N ASP A 77 -29.13 -31.49 30.54
CA ASP A 77 -28.90 -32.54 31.54
C ASP A 77 -27.81 -33.55 31.13
N GLY A 78 -27.15 -33.33 29.98
CA GLY A 78 -26.10 -34.20 29.43
C GLY A 78 -26.63 -35.37 28.59
N ALA A 79 -27.94 -35.48 28.39
CA ALA A 79 -28.50 -36.51 27.52
C ALA A 79 -28.21 -36.21 26.04
N VAL A 80 -27.69 -37.23 25.32
CA VAL A 80 -27.40 -37.11 23.88
C VAL A 80 -28.66 -37.40 23.06
N ASP A 81 -29.04 -36.50 22.15
CA ASP A 81 -30.13 -36.69 21.21
C ASP A 81 -29.66 -37.48 19.98
N ILE A 82 -29.83 -38.80 20.07
CA ILE A 82 -29.45 -39.74 19.01
C ILE A 82 -30.26 -39.52 17.74
N THR A 83 -31.55 -39.17 17.86
CA THR A 83 -32.42 -38.94 16.70
C THR A 83 -31.97 -37.71 15.91
N ALA A 84 -31.55 -36.66 16.62
CA ALA A 84 -30.95 -35.49 15.97
C ALA A 84 -29.63 -35.83 15.27
N ILE A 85 -28.76 -36.65 15.89
CA ILE A 85 -27.49 -37.10 15.30
C ILE A 85 -27.71 -37.91 14.01
N GLU A 86 -28.64 -38.86 14.01
CA GLU A 86 -29.00 -39.67 12.83
C GLU A 86 -29.54 -38.82 11.67
N SER A 87 -30.10 -37.66 11.99
CA SER A 87 -30.64 -36.74 10.99
C SER A 87 -29.59 -35.79 10.38
N VAL A 88 -28.34 -35.81 10.86
CA VAL A 88 -27.26 -34.95 10.37
C VAL A 88 -26.85 -35.36 8.96
N HIS A 89 -27.18 -34.51 8.00
CA HIS A 89 -26.84 -34.74 6.60
C HIS A 89 -25.32 -34.85 6.39
N GLY A 90 -24.87 -36.00 5.87
CA GLY A 90 -23.46 -36.26 5.58
C GLY A 90 -22.70 -37.00 6.68
N LEU A 91 -23.33 -37.27 7.83
CA LEU A 91 -22.82 -38.17 8.85
C LEU A 91 -23.36 -39.58 8.60
N ASP A 92 -22.47 -40.53 8.25
CA ASP A 92 -22.84 -41.93 8.03
C ASP A 92 -22.81 -42.68 9.38
N THR A 93 -23.97 -42.69 10.05
CA THR A 93 -24.14 -43.32 11.36
C THR A 93 -23.99 -44.83 11.30
N ASP A 94 -24.42 -45.48 10.22
CA ASP A 94 -24.28 -46.93 10.01
C ASP A 94 -22.79 -47.32 9.92
N ALA A 95 -22.01 -46.57 9.15
CA ALA A 95 -20.56 -46.77 9.05
C ALA A 95 -19.85 -46.49 10.39
N LEU A 96 -20.32 -45.50 11.15
CA LEU A 96 -19.79 -45.17 12.47
C LEU A 96 -20.02 -46.31 13.47
N GLU A 97 -21.24 -46.84 13.57
CA GLU A 97 -21.57 -47.98 14.43
C GLU A 97 -20.78 -49.24 14.03
N GLN A 98 -20.67 -49.49 12.72
CA GLN A 98 -19.90 -50.62 12.20
C GLN A 98 -18.40 -50.51 12.53
N THR A 99 -17.85 -49.30 12.48
CA THR A 99 -16.44 -49.02 12.81
C THR A 99 -16.19 -49.10 14.32
N ALA A 100 -17.10 -48.56 15.12
CA ALA A 100 -17.01 -48.58 16.58
C ALA A 100 -17.36 -49.94 17.19
N GLY A 101 -18.06 -50.80 16.45
CA GLY A 101 -18.54 -52.11 16.90
C GLY A 101 -19.59 -52.02 18.00
N ARG A 102 -20.30 -50.88 18.09
CA ARG A 102 -21.27 -50.52 19.14
C ARG A 102 -22.36 -49.64 18.53
N SER A 103 -23.57 -49.68 19.07
CA SER A 103 -24.63 -48.79 18.62
C SER A 103 -24.43 -47.35 19.12
N LEU A 104 -25.07 -46.38 18.49
CA LEU A 104 -25.09 -44.99 18.93
C LEU A 104 -25.63 -44.85 20.36
N ASP A 105 -26.67 -45.62 20.74
CA ASP A 105 -27.16 -45.70 22.12
C ASP A 105 -26.07 -46.13 23.11
N GLU A 106 -25.28 -47.15 22.74
CA GLU A 106 -24.19 -47.65 23.58
C GLU A 106 -23.02 -46.67 23.67
N LEU A 107 -22.78 -45.89 22.62
CA LEU A 107 -21.76 -44.83 22.56
C LEU A 107 -22.19 -43.61 23.38
N ALA A 108 -23.45 -43.20 23.27
CA ALA A 108 -24.05 -42.11 24.03
C ALA A 108 -24.08 -42.41 25.52
N ALA A 109 -24.47 -43.63 25.93
CA ALA A 109 -24.55 -44.04 27.33
C ALA A 109 -23.18 -44.14 28.05
N GLN A 110 -22.08 -44.16 27.29
CA GLN A 110 -20.71 -44.25 27.81
C GLN A 110 -19.97 -42.91 27.75
N THR A 111 -20.62 -41.89 27.21
CA THR A 111 -20.07 -40.57 26.99
C THR A 111 -20.57 -39.62 28.08
N ASP A 112 -19.66 -38.80 28.61
CA ASP A 112 -19.99 -37.68 29.50
C ASP A 112 -19.92 -36.39 28.68
N ALA A 113 -20.81 -36.28 27.69
CA ALA A 113 -20.80 -35.14 26.77
C ALA A 113 -21.40 -33.91 27.46
N GLU A 114 -20.69 -32.79 27.36
CA GLU A 114 -21.20 -31.52 27.86
C GLU A 114 -21.98 -30.78 26.78
N PRO A 115 -23.09 -30.10 27.13
CA PRO A 115 -23.85 -29.26 26.19
C PRO A 115 -23.09 -27.99 25.77
N ILE A 116 -21.99 -27.66 26.45
CA ILE A 116 -21.07 -26.60 26.07
C ILE A 116 -19.71 -27.26 25.86
N VAL A 117 -19.22 -27.25 24.62
CA VAL A 117 -17.95 -27.89 24.26
C VAL A 117 -16.87 -26.84 23.97
N PRO A 118 -15.65 -27.00 24.49
CA PRO A 118 -14.54 -26.14 24.13
C PRO A 118 -14.13 -26.42 22.68
N ILE A 119 -13.93 -25.36 21.90
CA ILE A 119 -13.34 -25.44 20.57
C ILE A 119 -11.84 -25.19 20.76
N GLU A 120 -11.00 -26.20 20.54
CA GLU A 120 -9.57 -26.12 20.79
C GLU A 120 -8.77 -25.64 19.55
N ASP A 121 -9.37 -25.67 18.36
CA ASP A 121 -8.74 -25.34 17.07
C ASP A 121 -9.09 -23.93 16.57
N HIS A 122 -9.08 -22.93 17.43
CA HIS A 122 -9.34 -21.54 17.03
C HIS A 122 -8.26 -20.57 17.55
N GLN A 123 -8.15 -19.40 16.91
CA GLN A 123 -7.32 -18.29 17.41
C GLN A 123 -8.11 -16.98 17.24
N ASP A 124 -8.16 -16.14 18.26
CA ASP A 124 -8.94 -14.90 18.18
C ASP A 124 -8.04 -13.71 17.85
N ILE A 125 -8.48 -12.82 16.96
CA ILE A 125 -7.84 -11.51 16.80
C ILE A 125 -8.57 -10.54 17.72
N ILE A 126 -7.96 -10.25 18.87
CA ILE A 126 -8.61 -9.42 19.88
C ILE A 126 -8.01 -8.02 19.90
N ASP A 127 -8.82 -7.05 19.46
CA ASP A 127 -8.54 -5.63 19.69
C ASP A 127 -8.64 -5.32 21.20
N ARG A 128 -7.55 -4.81 21.77
CA ARG A 128 -7.46 -4.44 23.20
C ARG A 128 -8.45 -3.34 23.60
N ARG A 129 -8.77 -2.42 22.69
CA ARG A 129 -9.74 -1.34 22.92
C ARG A 129 -11.15 -1.91 23.09
N ARG A 130 -11.48 -2.94 22.30
CA ARG A 130 -12.74 -3.68 22.39
C ARG A 130 -12.84 -4.49 23.69
N LYS A 131 -11.73 -5.11 24.12
CA LYS A 131 -11.62 -5.71 25.47
C LYS A 131 -11.88 -4.68 26.57
N ALA A 132 -11.30 -3.48 26.46
CA ALA A 132 -11.51 -2.41 27.45
C ALA A 132 -12.97 -1.95 27.49
N LEU A 133 -13.63 -1.76 26.34
CA LEU A 133 -15.06 -1.42 26.29
C LEU A 133 -15.95 -2.54 26.87
N CYS A 134 -15.67 -3.81 26.54
CA CYS A 134 -16.39 -4.94 27.10
C CYS A 134 -16.26 -5.00 28.63
N ALA A 135 -15.05 -4.76 29.16
CA ALA A 135 -14.80 -4.69 30.60
C ALA A 135 -15.61 -3.57 31.29
N LEU A 136 -16.01 -2.53 30.56
CA LEU A 136 -16.86 -1.44 31.04
C LEU A 136 -18.36 -1.71 30.87
N GLY A 137 -18.76 -2.91 30.42
CA GLY A 137 -20.16 -3.33 30.31
C GLY A 137 -20.82 -2.99 28.96
N TYR A 138 -20.04 -2.52 27.98
CA TYR A 138 -20.56 -2.27 26.64
C TYR A 138 -20.70 -3.57 25.83
N ASP A 139 -21.76 -3.66 25.02
CA ASP A 139 -21.96 -4.75 24.07
C ASP A 139 -20.98 -4.60 22.91
N VAL A 140 -19.91 -5.39 22.93
CA VAL A 140 -18.84 -5.35 21.94
C VAL A 140 -18.78 -6.67 21.20
N ARG A 141 -19.01 -6.63 19.88
CA ARG A 141 -18.74 -7.79 19.02
C ARG A 141 -17.22 -8.02 18.96
N PHE A 142 -16.75 -9.20 19.31
CA PHE A 142 -15.37 -9.59 19.04
C PHE A 142 -15.27 -10.16 17.63
N ARG A 143 -14.12 -9.95 16.98
CA ARG A 143 -13.79 -10.66 15.75
C ARG A 143 -12.95 -11.87 16.11
N TRP A 144 -13.28 -13.00 15.50
CA TRP A 144 -12.58 -14.26 15.66
C TRP A 144 -12.23 -14.79 14.28
N GLN A 145 -11.20 -15.62 14.22
CA GLN A 145 -10.79 -16.34 13.01
C GLN A 145 -10.58 -17.81 13.39
N ILE A 146 -11.01 -18.73 12.55
CA ILE A 146 -10.73 -20.15 12.82
C ILE A 146 -9.38 -20.46 12.22
N ALA A 147 -8.37 -20.59 13.08
CA ALA A 147 -7.10 -21.21 12.73
C ALA A 147 -7.34 -22.69 12.38
N SER A 148 -6.55 -23.27 11.47
CA SER A 148 -6.56 -24.72 11.24
C SER A 148 -5.13 -25.25 11.32
N ASP A 149 -4.96 -26.57 11.27
CA ASP A 149 -3.64 -27.22 11.11
C ASP A 149 -2.83 -26.66 9.92
N ARG A 150 -3.52 -26.11 8.92
CA ARG A 150 -2.95 -25.46 7.73
C ARG A 150 -2.91 -23.93 7.81
N TYR A 151 -3.53 -23.31 8.83
CA TYR A 151 -3.72 -21.86 8.93
C TYR A 151 -3.46 -21.38 10.36
N SER A 152 -2.34 -20.69 10.57
CA SER A 152 -2.10 -19.95 11.81
C SER A 152 -2.39 -18.48 11.54
N ILE A 153 -3.04 -17.82 12.49
CA ILE A 153 -3.16 -16.37 12.44
C ILE A 153 -1.77 -15.80 12.70
N ILE A 154 -1.30 -14.94 11.79
CA ILE A 154 -0.10 -14.16 12.05
C ILE A 154 -0.47 -12.98 12.95
N ASN A 155 0.20 -12.85 14.09
CA ASN A 155 0.03 -11.70 14.97
C ASN A 155 0.59 -10.45 14.26
N PRO A 156 -0.22 -9.39 14.04
CA PRO A 156 0.23 -8.19 13.34
C PRO A 156 1.52 -7.62 13.93
N GLN A 157 1.60 -7.54 15.25
CA GLN A 157 2.78 -6.98 15.92
C GLN A 157 4.02 -7.81 15.64
N GLU A 158 3.93 -9.13 15.70
CA GLU A 158 5.06 -10.03 15.41
C GLU A 158 5.46 -10.03 13.93
N ALA A 159 4.51 -9.75 13.02
CA ALA A 159 4.78 -9.66 11.59
C ALA A 159 5.58 -8.41 11.23
N TYR A 160 5.23 -7.27 11.84
CA TYR A 160 5.76 -5.95 11.49
C TYR A 160 6.91 -5.50 12.38
N GLN A 161 6.99 -5.93 13.65
CA GLN A 161 8.15 -5.62 14.53
C GLN A 161 9.51 -5.92 13.90
N PRO A 162 9.72 -7.03 13.16
CA PRO A 162 11.01 -7.31 12.55
C PRO A 162 11.49 -6.26 11.52
N ILE A 163 10.61 -5.38 11.04
CA ILE A 163 11.00 -4.23 10.18
C ILE A 163 11.96 -3.30 10.93
N THR A 164 11.72 -3.00 12.21
CA THR A 164 12.56 -2.06 12.97
C THR A 164 13.99 -2.58 13.06
N THR A 165 14.15 -3.88 13.34
CA THR A 165 15.46 -4.53 13.32
C THR A 165 16.09 -4.55 11.93
N ALA A 166 15.30 -4.77 10.87
CA ALA A 166 15.80 -4.79 9.50
C ALA A 166 16.37 -3.42 9.09
N LEU A 167 15.66 -2.34 9.42
CA LEU A 167 16.06 -0.96 9.16
C LEU A 167 17.25 -0.53 10.04
N GLN A 168 17.23 -0.83 11.34
CA GLN A 168 18.36 -0.55 12.25
C GLN A 168 19.68 -1.15 11.75
N ARG A 169 19.64 -2.39 11.24
CA ARG A 169 20.84 -3.07 10.71
C ARG A 169 21.42 -2.41 9.47
N ARG A 170 20.63 -1.59 8.77
CA ARG A 170 21.02 -0.81 7.59
C ARG A 170 21.35 0.65 7.91
N GLY A 171 21.28 1.02 9.18
CA GLY A 171 21.55 2.39 9.64
C GLY A 171 20.36 3.35 9.51
N GLU A 172 19.17 2.86 9.15
CA GLU A 172 17.96 3.65 8.91
C GLU A 172 17.22 4.08 10.18
N THR A 173 17.93 4.75 11.08
CA THR A 173 17.39 5.15 12.39
C THR A 173 16.34 6.25 12.31
N GLY A 174 16.39 7.09 11.27
CA GLY A 174 15.48 8.22 11.04
C GLY A 174 14.25 7.91 10.17
N ALA A 175 13.93 6.64 9.92
CA ALA A 175 12.79 6.27 9.08
C ALA A 175 11.47 6.88 9.62
N PHE A 176 10.60 7.32 8.71
CA PHE A 176 9.34 7.97 9.05
C PHE A 176 8.23 7.51 8.13
N GLY A 177 6.98 7.83 8.46
CA GLY A 177 5.84 7.50 7.62
C GLY A 177 4.54 7.45 8.40
N TRP A 178 3.63 6.59 7.97
CA TRP A 178 2.36 6.41 8.65
C TRP A 178 1.81 5.00 8.53
N LEU A 179 0.95 4.69 9.49
CA LEU A 179 0.24 3.44 9.62
C LEU A 179 -1.25 3.76 9.61
N SER A 180 -1.98 3.19 8.64
CA SER A 180 -3.43 3.29 8.55
C SER A 180 -4.05 1.92 8.76
N TYR A 181 -4.99 1.82 9.71
CA TYR A 181 -5.78 0.62 9.89
C TYR A 181 -7.27 0.91 9.81
N ARG A 182 -8.03 -0.04 9.26
CA ARG A 182 -9.49 -0.01 9.22
C ARG A 182 -10.07 -1.26 9.85
N ASP A 183 -11.38 -1.24 10.09
CA ASP A 183 -12.13 -2.39 10.58
C ASP A 183 -11.57 -2.85 11.94
N TRP A 184 -11.26 -1.88 12.78
CA TRP A 184 -10.66 -2.08 14.11
C TRP A 184 -9.33 -2.85 14.09
N GLY A 185 -8.53 -2.65 13.04
CA GLY A 185 -7.26 -3.34 12.83
C GLY A 185 -7.38 -4.64 12.01
N GLY A 186 -8.55 -4.91 11.43
CA GLY A 186 -8.77 -6.01 10.49
C GLY A 186 -8.09 -5.81 9.14
N LEU A 187 -7.82 -4.57 8.73
CA LEU A 187 -6.90 -4.27 7.62
C LEU A 187 -5.86 -3.27 8.08
N LEU A 188 -4.64 -3.46 7.58
CA LEU A 188 -3.51 -2.61 7.86
C LEU A 188 -2.80 -2.24 6.57
N LYS A 189 -2.40 -0.97 6.49
CA LYS A 189 -1.39 -0.46 5.58
C LYS A 189 -0.36 0.34 6.37
N LEU A 190 0.90 0.18 6.02
CA LEU A 190 2.04 0.83 6.63
C LEU A 190 2.93 1.35 5.51
N PHE A 191 3.22 2.64 5.55
CA PHE A 191 4.11 3.34 4.62
C PHE A 191 5.35 3.73 5.39
N ILE A 192 6.51 3.41 4.84
CA ILE A 192 7.81 3.70 5.45
C ILE A 192 8.70 4.36 4.42
N VAL A 193 9.18 5.55 4.75
CA VAL A 193 10.19 6.31 4.01
C VAL A 193 11.53 6.14 4.72
N CYS A 194 12.58 5.87 3.94
CA CYS A 194 13.92 5.59 4.44
C CYS A 194 14.86 6.74 4.03
N PRO A 195 15.24 7.64 4.96
CA PRO A 195 16.11 8.78 4.64
C PRO A 195 17.48 8.41 4.08
N GLY A 196 18.05 7.25 4.43
CA GLY A 196 19.30 6.77 3.85
C GLY A 196 19.17 6.37 2.37
N LEU A 197 17.94 6.22 1.86
CA LEU A 197 17.60 6.03 0.46
C LEU A 197 17.24 7.36 -0.25
N LYS A 198 17.92 8.46 0.11
CA LYS A 198 17.78 9.76 -0.55
C LYS A 198 18.47 9.75 -1.91
N GLN A 199 17.79 10.26 -2.92
CA GLN A 199 18.36 10.62 -4.21
C GLN A 199 18.11 12.08 -4.51
N ILE A 200 19.09 12.70 -5.16
CA ILE A 200 19.03 14.07 -5.65
C ILE A 200 19.06 13.98 -7.17
N VAL A 201 17.94 14.31 -7.79
CA VAL A 201 17.75 14.25 -9.24
C VAL A 201 17.99 15.64 -9.81
N SER A 202 19.20 15.85 -10.28
CA SER A 202 19.57 17.08 -10.98
C SER A 202 18.94 17.12 -12.37
N PRO A 203 18.63 18.34 -12.87
CA PRO A 203 18.22 18.51 -14.26
C PRO A 203 19.31 17.97 -15.21
N PRO A 204 18.96 17.33 -16.33
CA PRO A 204 19.93 16.76 -17.25
C PRO A 204 20.88 17.81 -17.84
N GLU A 205 22.19 17.52 -17.88
CA GLU A 205 23.20 18.35 -18.56
C GLU A 205 23.32 18.05 -20.07
N GLU A 206 22.92 16.85 -20.52
CA GLU A 206 22.95 16.38 -21.93
C GLU A 206 21.65 15.63 -22.29
N ALA A 207 21.41 15.45 -23.60
CA ALA A 207 20.20 14.81 -24.12
C ALA A 207 20.02 13.38 -23.58
N VAL A 208 18.79 13.00 -23.22
CA VAL A 208 18.45 11.58 -23.00
C VAL A 208 18.60 10.88 -24.35
N ASP A 209 19.54 9.94 -24.44
CA ASP A 209 19.79 9.20 -25.69
C ASP A 209 18.66 8.18 -25.88
N ILE A 210 17.83 8.41 -26.91
CA ILE A 210 16.68 7.56 -27.23
C ILE A 210 17.14 6.28 -27.96
N ASP A 211 18.39 6.25 -28.45
CA ASP A 211 18.94 5.16 -29.28
C ASP A 211 19.63 4.03 -28.48
N ASP A 212 19.72 4.11 -27.15
CA ASP A 212 20.36 3.06 -26.34
C ASP A 212 19.39 1.89 -26.08
N GLU A 213 19.19 1.05 -27.12
CA GLU A 213 18.44 -0.22 -27.08
C GLU A 213 18.97 -1.23 -26.01
N ASN A 214 20.06 -0.92 -25.29
CA ASN A 214 20.72 -1.84 -24.36
C ASN A 214 20.25 -1.75 -22.89
N ASP A 215 19.56 -0.69 -22.48
CA ASP A 215 19.27 -0.51 -21.05
C ASP A 215 17.91 -1.07 -20.59
N ILE A 216 17.10 -1.59 -21.52
CA ILE A 216 15.87 -2.33 -21.18
C ILE A 216 16.18 -3.78 -20.74
N ASP A 217 17.38 -4.30 -21.03
CA ASP A 217 17.81 -5.67 -20.69
C ASP A 217 18.95 -5.72 -19.64
N ALA A 218 19.34 -4.59 -19.04
CA ALA A 218 20.49 -4.50 -18.14
C ALA A 218 20.14 -4.11 -16.68
N LEU A 219 19.34 -4.93 -15.99
CA LEU A 219 19.29 -4.99 -14.52
C LEU A 219 20.62 -5.48 -13.89
N GLY A 220 21.78 -5.10 -14.43
CA GLY A 220 23.07 -5.63 -14.03
C GLY A 220 24.25 -5.02 -14.78
N GLY A 221 24.52 -3.74 -14.58
CA GLY A 221 25.58 -3.06 -15.32
C GLY A 221 26.12 -1.78 -14.68
N SER A 222 26.53 -1.85 -13.41
CA SER A 222 27.09 -0.75 -12.62
C SER A 222 28.11 0.14 -13.39
N ARG A 223 27.83 1.44 -13.46
CA ARG A 223 28.84 2.49 -13.65
C ARG A 223 28.69 3.56 -12.58
N VAL A 224 29.44 3.37 -11.49
CA VAL A 224 29.68 4.39 -10.46
C VAL A 224 30.48 5.54 -11.10
N ARG A 225 29.92 6.75 -11.12
CA ARG A 225 30.69 7.99 -11.26
C ARG A 225 30.67 8.74 -9.93
N GLU A 226 31.81 8.79 -9.27
CA GLU A 226 32.07 9.76 -8.20
C GLU A 226 32.09 11.16 -8.82
N ALA A 227 31.17 12.03 -8.40
CA ALA A 227 31.22 13.46 -8.67
C ALA A 227 31.53 14.21 -7.36
N GLU A 228 32.62 14.97 -7.36
CA GLU A 228 33.00 15.87 -6.27
C GLU A 228 31.99 17.03 -6.16
N ALA A 229 31.59 17.35 -4.93
CA ALA A 229 30.64 18.41 -4.62
C ALA A 229 31.20 19.82 -4.92
N PRO A 230 30.38 20.71 -5.50
CA PRO A 230 30.47 22.13 -5.27
C PRO A 230 29.34 22.61 -4.35
N ASP A 231 29.71 23.35 -3.31
CA ASP A 231 28.79 24.18 -2.53
C ASP A 231 28.15 25.23 -3.45
N SER A 232 26.88 25.05 -3.79
CA SER A 232 25.95 26.12 -4.17
C SER A 232 24.54 25.59 -4.00
N ASP A 233 23.69 26.30 -3.26
CA ASP A 233 22.24 26.08 -3.24
C ASP A 233 21.72 25.99 -4.69
N SER A 234 21.48 24.77 -5.19
CA SER A 234 20.99 24.47 -6.54
C SER A 234 19.47 24.43 -6.50
N ASP A 235 18.86 25.57 -6.82
CA ASP A 235 17.42 25.87 -6.86
C ASP A 235 16.60 25.04 -7.89
N GLY A 236 17.07 23.85 -8.30
CA GLY A 236 16.47 23.00 -9.33
C GLY A 236 16.68 21.49 -9.15
N ASP A 237 17.32 21.06 -8.06
CA ASP A 237 17.50 19.64 -7.74
C ASP A 237 16.22 19.07 -7.10
N LEU A 238 15.70 17.97 -7.67
CA LEU A 238 14.54 17.28 -7.11
C LEU A 238 15.01 16.24 -6.08
N VAL A 239 14.59 16.39 -4.83
CA VAL A 239 14.87 15.41 -3.78
C VAL A 239 13.80 14.32 -3.80
N VAL A 240 14.22 13.05 -3.76
CA VAL A 240 13.32 11.90 -3.70
C VAL A 240 13.85 10.90 -2.68
N TYR A 241 12.97 10.33 -1.87
CA TYR A 241 13.33 9.27 -0.92
C TYR A 241 12.71 7.93 -1.33
N GLY A 242 13.50 6.87 -1.21
CA GLY A 242 13.02 5.50 -1.33
C GLY A 242 12.32 5.02 -0.07
N GLY A 243 11.42 4.06 -0.25
CA GLY A 243 10.72 3.43 0.85
C GLY A 243 9.92 2.21 0.41
N PHE A 244 9.04 1.72 1.27
CA PHE A 244 8.07 0.72 0.89
C PHE A 244 6.72 0.89 1.59
N GLU A 245 5.66 0.54 0.88
CA GLU A 245 4.33 0.31 1.41
C GLU A 245 4.16 -1.18 1.66
N THR A 246 3.52 -1.52 2.77
CA THR A 246 3.11 -2.89 3.06
C THR A 246 1.72 -2.91 3.67
N GLY A 247 1.01 -4.01 3.46
CA GLY A 247 -0.28 -4.19 4.09
C GLY A 247 -0.65 -5.65 4.28
N TYR A 248 -1.75 -5.81 5.00
CA TYR A 248 -2.30 -7.11 5.33
C TYR A 248 -3.81 -7.02 5.57
N ASP A 249 -4.52 -8.07 5.18
CA ASP A 249 -5.95 -8.23 5.46
C ASP A 249 -6.18 -9.42 6.42
N PHE A 250 -6.41 -9.08 7.69
CA PHE A 250 -6.74 -9.96 8.80
C PHE A 250 -8.19 -10.46 8.77
N ARG A 251 -8.87 -10.43 7.62
CA ARG A 251 -10.19 -11.06 7.41
C ARG A 251 -10.11 -12.41 6.70
N GLY A 252 -8.90 -12.93 6.49
CA GLY A 252 -8.70 -14.30 5.98
C GLY A 252 -7.78 -14.39 4.77
N THR A 253 -7.08 -13.32 4.40
CA THR A 253 -6.00 -13.44 3.42
C THR A 253 -4.80 -14.12 4.08
N GLN A 254 -4.16 -15.03 3.35
CA GLN A 254 -2.98 -15.76 3.85
C GLN A 254 -1.68 -15.06 3.47
N THR A 255 -1.71 -13.78 3.10
CA THR A 255 -0.60 -13.12 2.40
C THR A 255 -0.27 -11.76 2.99
N LEU A 256 0.97 -11.60 3.45
CA LEU A 256 1.62 -10.30 3.62
C LEU A 256 2.12 -9.82 2.27
N TRP A 257 2.05 -8.53 2.02
CA TRP A 257 2.62 -7.96 0.80
C TRP A 257 3.39 -6.67 1.10
N ALA A 258 4.35 -6.37 0.24
CA ALA A 258 5.05 -5.10 0.22
C ALA A 258 5.27 -4.64 -1.22
N LYS A 259 5.42 -3.35 -1.41
CA LYS A 259 5.73 -2.69 -2.68
C LYS A 259 6.71 -1.55 -2.40
N PRO A 260 7.74 -1.32 -3.22
CA PRO A 260 8.57 -0.14 -3.08
C PRO A 260 7.74 1.12 -3.37
N ILE A 261 8.19 2.24 -2.82
CA ILE A 261 7.61 3.55 -3.05
C ILE A 261 8.70 4.59 -3.27
N LEU A 262 8.35 5.67 -3.96
CA LEU A 262 9.09 6.93 -3.98
C LEU A 262 8.29 7.98 -3.23
N TYR A 263 8.98 8.77 -2.44
CA TYR A 263 8.40 9.85 -1.65
C TYR A 263 9.03 11.19 -2.05
N PHE A 264 8.17 12.15 -2.39
CA PHE A 264 8.55 13.49 -2.84
C PHE A 264 8.26 14.49 -1.71
N PRO A 265 9.30 14.99 -1.01
CA PRO A 265 9.14 15.84 0.16
C PRO A 265 8.48 17.18 -0.13
N ASP A 266 8.75 17.77 -1.29
CA ASP A 266 8.27 19.12 -1.64
C ASP A 266 6.76 19.19 -1.86
N SER A 267 6.17 18.06 -2.27
CA SER A 267 4.74 17.90 -2.53
C SER A 267 4.04 17.00 -1.52
N GLU A 268 4.79 16.38 -0.60
CA GLU A 268 4.31 15.39 0.37
C GLU A 268 3.61 14.18 -0.28
N THR A 269 3.98 13.86 -1.53
CA THR A 269 3.32 12.81 -2.31
C THR A 269 4.09 11.50 -2.34
N ILE A 270 3.37 10.38 -2.47
CA ILE A 270 3.92 9.05 -2.64
C ILE A 270 3.55 8.49 -4.01
N VAL A 271 4.56 8.01 -4.74
CA VAL A 271 4.38 7.16 -5.90
C VAL A 271 4.66 5.70 -5.51
N PRO A 272 3.73 4.76 -5.69
CA PRO A 272 4.08 3.35 -5.61
C PRO A 272 4.97 2.98 -6.80
N ASP A 273 6.11 2.35 -6.52
CA ASP A 273 6.93 1.74 -7.54
C ASP A 273 6.32 0.39 -7.92
N THR A 274 5.26 0.44 -8.74
CA THR A 274 4.49 -0.69 -9.28
C THR A 274 5.27 -1.77 -10.08
N GLY A 275 6.60 -1.81 -10.04
CA GLY A 275 7.41 -2.79 -10.78
C GLY A 275 7.52 -4.16 -10.10
N GLN A 276 7.45 -4.23 -8.76
CA GLN A 276 7.52 -5.49 -8.04
C GLN A 276 6.63 -5.49 -6.80
N ARG A 277 5.68 -6.44 -6.77
CA ARG A 277 4.90 -6.75 -5.57
C ARG A 277 5.50 -7.94 -4.86
N TYR A 278 6.04 -7.72 -3.67
CA TYR A 278 6.46 -8.78 -2.78
C TYR A 278 5.23 -9.40 -2.14
N THR A 279 5.12 -10.73 -2.20
CA THR A 279 4.06 -11.45 -1.51
C THR A 279 4.66 -12.61 -0.72
N ARG A 280 4.17 -12.79 0.49
CA ARG A 280 4.61 -13.84 1.39
C ARG A 280 3.41 -14.50 2.03
N ARG A 281 3.31 -15.82 1.89
CA ARG A 281 2.31 -16.61 2.61
C ARG A 281 2.79 -16.92 4.03
N HIS A 282 1.88 -16.89 5.01
CA HIS A 282 2.21 -17.11 6.43
C HIS A 282 1.66 -18.45 6.98
N TYR A 283 1.89 -19.56 6.28
CA TYR A 283 1.48 -20.89 6.75
C TYR A 283 2.25 -21.35 8.00
N GLY A 284 1.56 -22.04 8.91
CA GLY A 284 2.15 -22.56 10.15
C GLY A 284 2.75 -21.45 11.01
N GLN A 285 3.91 -21.68 11.62
CA GLN A 285 4.57 -20.69 12.48
C GLN A 285 5.41 -19.69 11.66
N ALA A 286 4.76 -18.77 10.96
CA ALA A 286 5.42 -17.83 10.04
C ALA A 286 6.41 -16.86 10.70
N THR A 287 6.27 -16.61 12.01
CA THR A 287 7.17 -15.77 12.81
C THR A 287 8.35 -16.56 13.41
N ASN A 288 8.35 -17.89 13.29
CA ASN A 288 9.43 -18.75 13.76
C ASN A 288 10.42 -19.04 12.62
N ALA A 289 11.65 -18.51 12.74
CA ALA A 289 12.67 -18.65 11.71
C ALA A 289 13.08 -20.11 11.44
N ASP A 290 13.13 -20.97 12.46
CA ASP A 290 13.51 -22.38 12.30
C ASP A 290 12.41 -23.15 11.57
N HIS A 291 11.14 -22.85 11.89
CA HIS A 291 10.00 -23.39 11.16
C HIS A 291 10.02 -22.97 9.69
N GLU A 292 10.25 -21.68 9.40
CA GLU A 292 10.31 -21.19 8.02
C GLU A 292 11.42 -21.89 7.25
N ARG A 293 12.64 -21.97 7.81
CA ARG A 293 13.75 -22.66 7.15
C ARG A 293 13.51 -24.15 6.96
N ALA A 294 12.91 -24.83 7.93
CA ALA A 294 12.54 -26.24 7.81
C ALA A 294 11.49 -26.51 6.72
N ASN A 295 10.79 -25.47 6.26
CA ASN A 295 9.81 -25.52 5.19
C ASN A 295 10.30 -24.78 3.92
N ASP A 296 11.62 -24.62 3.74
CA ASP A 296 12.25 -23.95 2.59
C ASP A 296 11.72 -22.51 2.34
N ARG A 297 11.36 -21.80 3.41
CA ARG A 297 10.91 -20.40 3.37
C ARG A 297 11.91 -19.47 4.04
N VAL A 298 12.04 -18.27 3.48
CA VAL A 298 12.87 -17.19 4.03
C VAL A 298 12.23 -16.68 5.33
N PRO A 299 12.92 -16.59 6.48
CA PRO A 299 12.38 -15.98 7.70
C PRO A 299 11.84 -14.55 7.49
N ILE A 300 10.84 -14.15 8.29
CA ILE A 300 10.16 -12.84 8.09
C ILE A 300 11.10 -11.64 8.23
N SER A 301 12.07 -11.70 9.14
CA SER A 301 13.10 -10.68 9.30
C SER A 301 14.02 -10.57 8.08
N GLU A 302 14.40 -11.70 7.48
CA GLU A 302 15.22 -11.76 6.28
C GLU A 302 14.43 -11.28 5.05
N TRP A 303 13.11 -11.48 5.03
CA TRP A 303 12.25 -10.99 3.97
C TRP A 303 12.07 -9.47 4.00
N TRP A 304 11.88 -8.86 5.17
CA TRP A 304 11.89 -7.39 5.29
C TRP A 304 13.25 -6.80 4.92
N ALA A 305 14.32 -7.49 5.33
CA ALA A 305 15.66 -7.13 4.95
C ALA A 305 15.86 -7.12 3.43
N SER A 306 15.40 -8.16 2.71
CA SER A 306 15.53 -8.20 1.25
C SER A 306 14.69 -7.12 0.55
N ILE A 307 13.52 -6.76 1.09
CA ILE A 307 12.70 -5.69 0.50
C ILE A 307 13.46 -4.37 0.52
N TYR A 308 14.11 -4.02 1.64
CA TYR A 308 14.94 -2.82 1.68
C TYR A 308 16.08 -2.88 0.66
N ASP A 309 16.84 -3.99 0.62
CA ASP A 309 18.01 -4.10 -0.27
C ASP A 309 17.60 -3.98 -1.74
N ASP A 310 16.43 -4.52 -2.08
CA ASP A 310 15.85 -4.36 -3.41
C ASP A 310 15.42 -2.91 -3.68
N VAL A 311 14.84 -2.20 -2.69
CA VAL A 311 14.49 -0.77 -2.83
C VAL A 311 15.77 0.05 -3.04
N GLU A 312 16.81 -0.17 -2.22
CA GLU A 312 18.13 0.46 -2.36
C GLU A 312 18.71 0.24 -3.76
N THR A 313 18.62 -0.99 -4.28
CA THR A 313 19.06 -1.29 -5.64
C THR A 313 18.26 -0.52 -6.68
N ARG A 314 16.93 -0.43 -6.55
CA ARG A 314 16.07 0.33 -7.48
C ARG A 314 16.30 1.82 -7.43
N MET A 315 16.68 2.37 -6.27
CA MET A 315 16.98 3.80 -6.14
C MET A 315 18.12 4.25 -7.04
N VAL A 316 18.95 3.33 -7.56
CA VAL A 316 20.00 3.65 -8.54
C VAL A 316 19.42 4.19 -9.86
N ASP A 317 18.27 3.68 -10.30
CA ASP A 317 17.69 4.00 -11.63
C ASP A 317 16.56 5.05 -11.57
N VAL A 318 16.24 5.52 -10.36
CA VAL A 318 15.17 6.52 -10.12
C VAL A 318 15.49 7.85 -10.80
N ASP A 319 16.75 8.23 -10.80
CA ASP A 319 17.24 9.46 -11.42
C ASP A 319 16.95 9.49 -12.93
N GLU A 320 17.29 8.41 -13.63
CA GLU A 320 16.99 8.25 -15.06
C GLU A 320 15.48 8.22 -15.32
N THR A 321 14.73 7.44 -14.52
CA THR A 321 13.28 7.32 -14.65
C THR A 321 12.59 8.69 -14.55
N LEU A 322 13.00 9.52 -13.59
CA LEU A 322 12.43 10.85 -13.38
C LEU A 322 12.85 11.85 -14.45
N ARG A 323 14.11 11.83 -14.90
CA ARG A 323 14.55 12.66 -16.03
C ARG A 323 13.77 12.32 -17.30
N ARG A 324 13.55 11.03 -17.57
CA ARG A 324 12.73 10.56 -18.70
C ARG A 324 11.29 11.06 -18.60
N ALA A 325 10.66 10.96 -17.42
CA ALA A 325 9.30 11.48 -17.23
C ALA A 325 9.20 13.01 -17.37
N ARG A 326 10.26 13.74 -17.06
CA ARG A 326 10.35 15.20 -17.30
C ARG A 326 10.58 15.55 -18.78
N ALA A 327 11.18 14.65 -19.56
CA ALA A 327 11.47 14.86 -20.99
C ALA A 327 10.25 14.65 -21.91
N ILE A 328 9.33 13.76 -21.53
CA ILE A 328 8.17 13.42 -22.36
C ILE A 328 7.04 14.42 -22.15
N THR A 329 6.59 15.06 -23.22
CA THR A 329 5.56 16.10 -23.22
C THR A 329 4.31 15.65 -23.98
N TYR A 330 3.13 15.89 -23.40
CA TYR A 330 1.84 15.60 -24.03
C TYR A 330 1.20 16.91 -24.49
N ASP A 331 1.03 17.08 -25.80
CA ASP A 331 0.39 18.24 -26.42
C ASP A 331 -1.10 18.00 -26.62
N PHE A 332 -1.89 18.54 -25.68
CA PHE A 332 -3.36 18.43 -25.70
C PHE A 332 -4.04 19.37 -26.70
N GLU A 333 -3.30 20.20 -27.46
CA GLU A 333 -3.85 20.85 -28.66
C GLU A 333 -3.81 19.94 -29.89
N VAL A 334 -2.93 18.93 -29.89
CA VAL A 334 -2.76 17.97 -30.99
C VAL A 334 -3.44 16.64 -30.70
N LEU A 335 -3.38 16.17 -29.44
CA LEU A 335 -4.09 14.96 -28.99
C LEU A 335 -5.61 15.14 -29.18
N PRO A 336 -6.35 14.05 -29.47
CA PRO A 336 -7.79 14.13 -29.78
C PRO A 336 -8.68 14.33 -28.54
N PHE A 337 -8.08 14.35 -27.35
CA PHE A 337 -8.78 14.41 -26.08
C PHE A 337 -8.10 15.43 -25.17
N SER A 338 -8.87 15.94 -24.20
CA SER A 338 -8.34 16.87 -23.19
C SER A 338 -7.48 16.16 -22.14
N ALA A 339 -6.72 16.92 -21.35
CA ALA A 339 -6.00 16.40 -20.19
C ALA A 339 -6.94 15.70 -19.18
N ALA A 340 -8.15 16.23 -18.96
CA ALA A 340 -9.12 15.62 -18.06
C ALA A 340 -9.68 14.30 -18.63
N ASP A 341 -9.92 14.24 -19.93
CA ASP A 341 -10.33 13.02 -20.63
C ASP A 341 -9.23 11.96 -20.57
N CYS A 342 -7.97 12.37 -20.69
CA CYS A 342 -6.80 11.49 -20.55
C CYS A 342 -6.77 10.77 -19.19
N TYR A 343 -6.91 11.51 -18.08
CA TYR A 343 -7.05 10.90 -16.75
C TYR A 343 -8.27 9.99 -16.64
N ARG A 344 -9.41 10.38 -17.22
CA ARG A 344 -10.61 9.52 -17.23
C ARG A 344 -10.39 8.22 -17.98
N TYR A 345 -9.63 8.25 -19.07
CA TYR A 345 -9.27 7.04 -19.83
C TYR A 345 -8.33 6.12 -19.06
N TRP A 346 -7.50 6.65 -18.17
CA TRP A 346 -6.75 5.86 -17.19
C TRP A 346 -7.60 5.35 -16.02
N GLY A 347 -8.91 5.63 -16.00
CA GLY A 347 -9.85 5.15 -14.98
C GLY A 347 -9.97 6.05 -13.75
N ILE A 348 -9.37 7.24 -13.76
CA ILE A 348 -9.50 8.21 -12.66
C ILE A 348 -10.91 8.81 -12.68
N ALA A 349 -11.56 8.88 -11.50
CA ALA A 349 -12.89 9.47 -11.38
C ALA A 349 -12.88 10.96 -11.77
N ASP A 350 -13.96 11.42 -12.39
CA ASP A 350 -14.11 12.78 -12.96
C ASP A 350 -13.75 13.89 -11.97
N THR A 351 -14.13 13.73 -10.70
CA THR A 351 -13.83 14.70 -9.63
C THR A 351 -12.33 14.92 -9.45
N TYR A 352 -11.52 13.85 -9.51
CA TYR A 352 -10.07 13.93 -9.33
C TYR A 352 -9.36 14.23 -10.65
N ALA A 353 -9.88 13.70 -11.76
CA ALA A 353 -9.36 13.92 -13.11
C ALA A 353 -9.39 15.41 -13.49
N ALA A 354 -10.48 16.12 -13.16
CA ALA A 354 -10.60 17.55 -13.45
C ALA A 354 -9.56 18.38 -12.65
N VAL A 355 -9.43 18.12 -11.35
CA VAL A 355 -8.48 18.82 -10.47
C VAL A 355 -7.03 18.54 -10.89
N ALA A 356 -6.71 17.28 -11.19
CA ALA A 356 -5.40 16.89 -11.68
C ALA A 356 -5.07 17.54 -13.03
N ALA A 357 -6.02 17.60 -13.96
CA ALA A 357 -5.83 18.23 -15.27
C ALA A 357 -5.62 19.75 -15.18
N ASP A 358 -6.44 20.45 -14.40
CA ASP A 358 -6.31 21.89 -14.19
C ASP A 358 -4.95 22.22 -13.57
N ARG A 359 -4.49 21.39 -12.62
CA ARG A 359 -3.16 21.54 -12.01
C ARG A 359 -2.04 21.23 -13.01
N ALA A 360 -2.10 20.11 -13.72
CA ALA A 360 -1.06 19.72 -14.67
C ALA A 360 -0.85 20.76 -15.77
N THR A 361 -1.95 21.30 -16.31
CA THR A 361 -1.91 22.36 -17.34
C THR A 361 -1.46 23.70 -16.78
N SER A 362 -1.78 24.02 -15.52
CA SER A 362 -1.29 25.24 -14.86
C SER A 362 0.22 25.21 -14.58
N LEU A 363 0.77 24.01 -14.37
CA LEU A 363 2.21 23.78 -14.17
C LEU A 363 3.00 23.72 -15.48
N ALA A 364 2.31 23.50 -16.60
CA ALA A 364 2.93 23.35 -17.90
C ALA A 364 3.23 24.70 -18.56
N ASN A 365 4.33 24.75 -19.31
CA ASN A 365 4.68 25.90 -20.13
C ASN A 365 5.19 25.44 -21.51
N PRO A 366 4.37 25.57 -22.57
CA PRO A 366 3.03 26.17 -22.59
C PRO A 366 1.98 25.31 -21.85
N THR A 367 0.88 25.93 -21.42
CA THR A 367 -0.14 25.30 -20.55
C THR A 367 -0.83 24.08 -21.19
N SER A 368 -0.83 23.99 -22.52
CA SER A 368 -1.37 22.85 -23.28
C SER A 368 -0.42 21.65 -23.35
N ARG A 369 0.82 21.79 -22.87
CA ARG A 369 1.91 20.83 -23.04
C ARG A 369 2.54 20.39 -21.71
N PRO A 370 1.80 19.77 -20.78
CA PRO A 370 2.39 19.20 -19.58
C PRO A 370 3.32 18.03 -19.89
N THR A 371 4.37 17.90 -19.08
CA THR A 371 5.21 16.70 -19.08
C THR A 371 4.50 15.53 -18.40
N VAL A 372 4.97 14.31 -18.63
CA VAL A 372 4.49 13.13 -17.90
C VAL A 372 4.67 13.32 -16.39
N PHE A 373 5.78 13.93 -15.96
CA PHE A 373 6.00 14.27 -14.56
C PHE A 373 4.92 15.23 -14.02
N ASN A 374 4.56 16.29 -14.77
CA ASN A 374 3.47 17.20 -14.38
C ASN A 374 2.14 16.45 -14.23
N LEU A 375 1.83 15.54 -15.15
CA LEU A 375 0.61 14.74 -15.11
C LEU A 375 0.60 13.80 -13.89
N GLN A 376 1.71 13.14 -13.61
CA GLN A 376 1.81 12.22 -12.49
C GLN A 376 1.72 12.96 -11.15
N LEU A 377 2.50 14.03 -10.96
CA LEU A 377 2.52 14.81 -9.73
C LEU A 377 1.15 15.45 -9.45
N SER A 378 0.51 16.00 -10.48
CA SER A 378 -0.80 16.65 -10.34
C SER A 378 -1.89 15.67 -9.93
N LEU A 379 -1.83 14.42 -10.39
CA LEU A 379 -2.72 13.36 -9.94
C LEU A 379 -2.51 13.07 -8.45
N LEU A 380 -1.27 12.92 -8.01
CA LEU A 380 -1.01 12.63 -6.60
C LEU A 380 -1.46 13.75 -5.67
N ILE A 381 -1.23 15.01 -6.04
CA ILE A 381 -1.67 16.16 -5.24
C ILE A 381 -3.20 16.23 -5.23
N ALA A 382 -3.87 16.01 -6.37
CA ALA A 382 -5.33 15.96 -6.43
C ALA A 382 -5.90 14.86 -5.52
N LEU A 383 -5.25 13.69 -5.45
CA LEU A 383 -5.64 12.63 -4.53
C LEU A 383 -5.34 12.97 -3.07
N LEU A 384 -4.25 13.68 -2.78
CA LEU A 384 -3.91 14.09 -1.42
C LEU A 384 -4.94 15.09 -0.86
N GLU A 385 -5.37 16.05 -1.68
CA GLU A 385 -6.27 17.13 -1.25
C GLU A 385 -7.75 16.74 -1.29
N GLU A 386 -8.19 16.08 -2.36
CA GLU A 386 -9.63 15.95 -2.65
C GLU A 386 -10.17 14.54 -2.38
N TYR A 387 -9.32 13.55 -2.11
CA TYR A 387 -9.80 12.17 -1.97
C TYR A 387 -10.63 11.98 -0.70
N THR A 388 -11.94 11.79 -0.90
CA THR A 388 -12.92 11.65 0.20
C THR A 388 -13.12 10.21 0.66
N GLY A 389 -12.46 9.24 0.01
CA GLY A 389 -12.54 7.82 0.36
C GLY A 389 -11.52 7.41 1.43
N SER A 390 -11.57 6.14 1.83
CA SER A 390 -10.55 5.54 2.70
C SER A 390 -9.24 5.34 1.94
N TRP A 391 -8.11 5.80 2.49
CA TRP A 391 -6.76 5.56 1.95
C TRP A 391 -6.39 4.07 1.99
N ALA A 392 -7.08 3.30 2.84
CA ALA A 392 -6.97 1.85 2.88
C ALA A 392 -7.76 1.13 1.75
N SER A 393 -8.53 1.84 0.93
CA SER A 393 -9.34 1.24 -0.15
C SER A 393 -8.50 0.72 -1.31
N ASN A 394 -9.11 -0.15 -2.14
CA ASN A 394 -8.52 -0.60 -3.41
C ASN A 394 -8.53 0.51 -4.45
N THR A 395 -9.60 1.31 -4.52
CA THR A 395 -9.71 2.40 -5.50
C THR A 395 -8.61 3.45 -5.32
N TYR A 396 -8.29 3.83 -4.08
CA TYR A 396 -7.15 4.72 -3.83
C TYR A 396 -5.84 4.13 -4.36
N GLN A 397 -5.66 2.81 -4.21
CA GLN A 397 -4.47 2.12 -4.68
C GLN A 397 -4.41 2.04 -6.19
N GLU A 398 -5.52 1.75 -6.85
CA GLU A 398 -5.61 1.76 -8.31
C GLU A 398 -5.21 3.13 -8.87
N TYR A 399 -5.59 4.23 -8.21
CA TYR A 399 -5.19 5.58 -8.62
C TYR A 399 -3.71 5.87 -8.37
N LEU A 400 -3.15 5.41 -7.25
CA LEU A 400 -1.71 5.49 -7.02
C LEU A 400 -0.93 4.62 -8.00
N GLU A 401 -1.46 3.45 -8.38
CA GLU A 401 -0.86 2.56 -9.37
C GLU A 401 -0.81 3.23 -10.75
N VAL A 402 -1.88 3.95 -11.16
CA VAL A 402 -1.87 4.79 -12.37
C VAL A 402 -0.75 5.84 -12.31
N ALA A 403 -0.56 6.53 -11.18
CA ALA A 403 0.54 7.47 -11.01
C ALA A 403 1.93 6.80 -11.11
N GLY A 404 2.07 5.57 -10.59
CA GLY A 404 3.30 4.78 -10.71
C GLY A 404 3.60 4.33 -12.14
N GLU A 405 2.59 3.86 -12.87
CA GLU A 405 2.74 3.48 -14.28
C GLU A 405 3.11 4.67 -15.18
N LEU A 406 2.62 5.87 -14.88
CA LEU A 406 3.02 7.08 -15.62
C LEU A 406 4.54 7.30 -15.60
N LEU A 407 5.23 7.03 -14.49
CA LEU A 407 6.70 7.15 -14.44
C LEU A 407 7.42 5.99 -15.13
N ARG A 408 6.94 4.76 -14.95
CA ARG A 408 7.66 3.57 -15.43
C ARG A 408 7.43 3.29 -16.91
N THR A 409 6.18 3.40 -17.35
CA THR A 409 5.72 2.97 -18.68
C THR A 409 4.89 4.08 -19.36
N PRO A 410 5.43 5.32 -19.49
CA PRO A 410 4.71 6.44 -20.07
C PRO A 410 4.21 6.17 -21.50
N ALA A 411 4.94 5.34 -22.25
CA ALA A 411 4.57 4.91 -23.59
C ALA A 411 3.28 4.09 -23.62
N MET A 412 3.20 3.06 -22.76
CA MET A 412 2.00 2.25 -22.61
C MET A 412 0.82 3.08 -22.09
N MET A 413 1.07 4.03 -21.18
CA MET A 413 0.01 4.87 -20.63
C MET A 413 -0.68 5.76 -21.67
N ILE A 414 0.06 6.39 -22.58
CA ILE A 414 -0.58 7.14 -23.67
C ILE A 414 -1.33 6.23 -24.65
N GLN A 415 -0.75 5.06 -25.00
CA GLN A 415 -1.41 4.10 -25.87
C GLN A 415 -2.73 3.59 -25.27
N LEU A 416 -2.78 3.33 -23.96
CA LEU A 416 -4.01 2.97 -23.25
C LEU A 416 -5.07 4.06 -23.35
N ALA A 417 -4.68 5.33 -23.16
CA ALA A 417 -5.61 6.45 -23.30
C ALA A 417 -6.17 6.57 -24.73
N MET A 418 -5.32 6.38 -25.75
CA MET A 418 -5.74 6.37 -27.16
C MET A 418 -6.66 5.21 -27.50
N GLN A 419 -6.36 4.00 -27.02
CA GLN A 419 -7.22 2.84 -27.23
C GLN A 419 -8.62 3.05 -26.61
N GLU A 420 -8.67 3.62 -25.42
CA GLU A 420 -9.92 3.92 -24.74
C GLU A 420 -10.70 5.05 -25.42
N HIS A 421 -10.02 6.08 -25.92
CA HIS A 421 -10.62 7.10 -26.79
C HIS A 421 -11.26 6.46 -28.04
N ASP A 422 -10.48 5.68 -28.81
CA ASP A 422 -10.94 5.03 -30.05
C ASP A 422 -12.10 4.06 -29.82
N ARG A 423 -12.18 3.46 -28.62
CA ARG A 423 -13.30 2.62 -28.17
C ARG A 423 -14.57 3.42 -27.90
N GLN A 424 -14.44 4.64 -27.37
CA GLN A 424 -15.56 5.50 -27.02
C GLN A 424 -16.09 6.30 -28.21
N VAL A 425 -15.28 6.49 -29.26
CA VAL A 425 -15.67 7.23 -30.46
C VAL A 425 -16.42 6.32 -31.46
N GLU A 426 -17.59 6.77 -31.91
CA GLU A 426 -18.45 6.02 -32.84
C GLU A 426 -17.97 6.12 -34.30
N ASP A 427 -17.32 7.23 -34.69
CA ASP A 427 -16.82 7.43 -36.05
C ASP A 427 -15.45 6.77 -36.25
N ALA A 428 -15.37 5.85 -37.21
CA ALA A 428 -14.12 5.17 -37.56
C ALA A 428 -13.06 6.12 -38.16
N ALA A 429 -13.46 7.30 -38.66
CA ALA A 429 -12.53 8.32 -39.17
C ALA A 429 -11.87 9.15 -38.06
N GLU A 430 -12.42 9.12 -36.84
CA GLU A 430 -11.89 9.79 -35.65
C GLU A 430 -10.98 8.87 -34.81
N ARG A 431 -10.82 7.60 -35.24
CA ARG A 431 -9.89 6.64 -34.63
C ARG A 431 -8.46 6.92 -35.08
N ILE A 432 -7.53 6.81 -34.16
CA ILE A 432 -6.12 7.23 -34.38
C ILE A 432 -5.21 6.03 -34.55
N LEU A 433 -5.43 4.94 -33.81
CA LEU A 433 -4.58 3.77 -33.89
C LEU A 433 -4.91 2.95 -35.14
N ALA A 434 -3.89 2.61 -35.93
CA ALA A 434 -4.05 1.66 -37.02
C ALA A 434 -4.42 0.27 -36.48
N GLU A 435 -5.18 -0.55 -37.23
CA GLU A 435 -5.61 -1.90 -36.81
C GLU A 435 -4.45 -2.84 -36.39
N GLY A 436 -3.19 -2.50 -36.70
CA GLY A 436 -1.98 -3.24 -36.30
C GLY A 436 -1.22 -2.71 -35.06
N GLN A 437 -1.57 -1.54 -34.51
CA GLN A 437 -0.92 -0.94 -33.32
C GLN A 437 -1.66 -1.25 -32.00
N GLN A 438 -2.40 -2.37 -31.96
CA GLN A 438 -3.16 -2.77 -30.76
C GLN A 438 -2.30 -3.48 -29.70
N THR A 439 -1.04 -3.78 -30.00
CA THR A 439 -0.08 -4.32 -29.04
C THR A 439 0.54 -3.19 -28.25
N LEU A 440 0.25 -3.13 -26.95
CA LEU A 440 0.90 -2.20 -26.03
C LEU A 440 2.40 -2.46 -26.00
N SER A 441 3.19 -1.39 -26.09
CA SER A 441 4.65 -1.45 -25.99
C SER A 441 5.14 -0.41 -24.98
N ASP A 442 6.17 -0.79 -24.24
CA ASP A 442 6.84 0.08 -23.27
C ASP A 442 8.01 0.87 -23.90
N ALA A 443 8.34 0.62 -25.18
CA ALA A 443 9.43 1.30 -25.85
C ALA A 443 9.07 2.76 -26.20
N LEU A 444 9.99 3.69 -25.93
CA LEU A 444 9.79 5.11 -26.24
C LEU A 444 9.73 5.39 -27.74
N GLU A 445 10.46 4.62 -28.55
CA GLU A 445 10.45 4.74 -30.02
C GLU A 445 9.03 4.58 -30.58
N ASP A 446 8.21 3.74 -29.96
CA ASP A 446 6.84 3.46 -30.39
C ASP A 446 5.86 4.61 -30.12
N ILE A 447 6.24 5.62 -29.32
CA ILE A 447 5.41 6.80 -29.06
C ILE A 447 5.84 8.05 -29.80
N VAL A 448 7.05 8.08 -30.38
CA VAL A 448 7.52 9.22 -31.20
C VAL A 448 6.64 9.41 -32.44
N GLU A 449 5.98 8.36 -32.92
CA GLU A 449 5.04 8.44 -34.04
C GLU A 449 3.62 8.91 -33.65
N ILE A 450 3.31 9.01 -32.34
CA ILE A 450 1.99 9.44 -31.87
C ILE A 450 1.86 10.96 -32.02
N PRO A 451 0.86 11.46 -32.77
CA PRO A 451 0.63 12.90 -32.89
C PRO A 451 0.39 13.55 -31.52
N GLY A 452 1.16 14.59 -31.21
CA GLY A 452 1.05 15.34 -29.96
C GLY A 452 1.90 14.78 -28.83
N ILE A 453 2.79 13.82 -29.10
CA ILE A 453 3.80 13.37 -28.14
C ILE A 453 5.16 13.86 -28.63
N ASP A 454 5.78 14.72 -27.82
CA ASP A 454 7.13 15.22 -28.08
C ASP A 454 8.07 14.70 -26.99
N VAL A 455 9.18 14.09 -27.40
CA VAL A 455 10.28 13.70 -26.51
C VAL A 455 11.39 14.71 -26.75
N ASP A 456 11.43 15.75 -25.92
CA ASP A 456 12.43 16.81 -26.00
C ASP A 456 13.53 16.59 -24.94
N THR A 457 14.70 17.19 -25.18
CA THR A 457 15.59 17.54 -24.07
C THR A 457 14.92 18.67 -23.31
N GLU A 458 14.23 18.33 -22.20
CA GLU A 458 13.47 19.22 -21.31
C GLU A 458 13.40 20.69 -21.77
N ALA A 459 12.27 21.11 -22.32
CA ALA A 459 11.94 22.53 -22.32
C ALA A 459 11.89 22.97 -20.85
N ALA A 460 12.85 23.80 -20.46
CA ALA A 460 13.06 24.29 -19.11
C ALA A 460 11.75 24.37 -18.30
N LEU A 461 11.58 23.46 -17.35
CA LEU A 461 10.91 23.84 -16.11
C LEU A 461 11.69 25.05 -15.63
N SER A 462 11.10 26.25 -15.71
CA SER A 462 11.72 27.38 -15.04
C SER A 462 11.42 27.18 -13.56
N ASP A 463 12.43 27.17 -12.70
CA ASP A 463 12.32 26.89 -11.26
C ASP A 463 11.28 27.75 -10.50
N ARG A 464 10.77 28.81 -11.15
CA ARG A 464 9.57 29.55 -10.73
C ARG A 464 8.28 28.73 -10.71
N GLU A 465 8.18 27.64 -11.46
CA GLU A 465 6.96 26.84 -11.63
C GLU A 465 6.84 25.78 -10.53
N ALA A 466 7.95 25.17 -10.12
CA ALA A 466 8.02 24.32 -8.92
C ALA A 466 7.91 25.15 -7.62
N GLN A 467 8.52 26.34 -7.55
CA GLN A 467 8.34 27.24 -6.40
C GLN A 467 6.90 27.80 -6.31
N ARG A 468 6.23 28.04 -7.45
CA ARG A 468 4.80 28.38 -7.49
C ARG A 468 3.91 27.25 -6.98
N LEU A 469 4.28 25.99 -7.22
CA LEU A 469 3.61 24.81 -6.66
C LEU A 469 3.60 24.88 -5.13
N HIS A 470 4.73 25.26 -4.53
CA HIS A 470 4.87 25.44 -3.08
C HIS A 470 4.08 26.65 -2.57
N ASP A 471 4.25 27.82 -3.20
CA ASP A 471 3.60 29.06 -2.77
C ASP A 471 2.07 29.00 -2.91
N GLN A 472 1.52 28.34 -3.93
CA GLN A 472 0.06 28.16 -4.08
C GLN A 472 -0.52 27.13 -3.11
N VAL A 473 0.18 26.03 -2.85
CA VAL A 473 -0.26 25.01 -1.88
C VAL A 473 -0.23 25.58 -0.47
N GLN A 474 0.81 26.34 -0.13
CA GLN A 474 0.93 26.97 1.19
C GLN A 474 -0.08 28.10 1.39
N GLN A 475 -0.38 28.87 0.34
CA GLN A 475 -1.41 29.91 0.41
C GLN A 475 -2.84 29.34 0.51
N GLN A 476 -3.12 28.17 -0.08
CA GLN A 476 -4.40 27.49 0.09
C GLN A 476 -4.55 26.79 1.44
N LEU A 477 -3.46 26.30 2.04
CA LEU A 477 -3.45 25.72 3.38
C LEU A 477 -3.52 26.76 4.50
N ASP A 478 -2.95 27.96 4.29
CA ASP A 478 -3.02 29.08 5.24
C ASP A 478 -4.38 29.82 5.22
N ASP A 479 -5.19 29.64 4.17
CA ASP A 479 -6.51 30.25 3.99
C ASP A 479 -7.70 29.35 4.47
N ILE A 480 -7.41 28.16 5.01
CA ILE A 480 -8.35 27.22 5.66
C ILE A 480 -8.14 27.29 7.18
#